data_AF-A0A813LJN6-F1
#
_entry.id   AF-A0A813LJN6-F1
#
_cell.length_a   1.000
_cell.length_b   1.000
_cell.length_c   1.000
_cell.angle_alpha   90.00
_cell.angle_beta   90.00
_cell.angle_gamma   90.00
#
_symmetry.space_group_name_H-M   'P 1'
#
loop_
_entity.id
_entity.type
_entity.pdbx_description
1 polymer ?
#
loop_
_entity_poly.entity_id
_entity_poly.type
_entity_poly.pdbx_seq_one_letter_code
_entity_poly.pdbx_strand_id
1 'polypeptide(L)'
;DLAATQESLHTTQNSLSDCFNEVAVVRSDLERNMADTEARLKNDIRQKQQEAFEKIGAVEQQAELRSAEASRRLGALDLRMSGVQGGLGEHKRDILKLREEVNGLTVKSASHEVDIQKNSDAVRKMEKQRNMDEQNWKAQMDAVHDVLDTKVNEKPFEDLKHCVASLTKGVVKFAQVVGVFPGPKFDDAEGADHGEADVELLGWEECAENMSFRVDKAWRQRCSQRFRNILDMIAKK
;
A
#
# COMPACT_ATOMS: atom_id res chain seq x y z
N ASP A 1 -149.16 -38.29 -22.21
CA ASP A 1 -148.73 -36.92 -21.88
C ASP A 1 -147.57 -36.54 -22.81
N LEU A 2 -147.91 -36.08 -24.01
CA LEU A 2 -146.96 -35.79 -25.11
C LEU A 2 -146.42 -34.35 -25.03
N ALA A 3 -147.21 -33.45 -24.45
CA ALA A 3 -146.88 -32.04 -24.30
C ALA A 3 -145.70 -31.84 -23.34
N ALA A 4 -145.69 -32.53 -22.19
CA ALA A 4 -144.58 -32.47 -21.23
C ALA A 4 -143.24 -32.98 -21.84
N THR A 5 -143.30 -33.98 -22.72
CA THR A 5 -142.11 -34.51 -23.41
C THR A 5 -141.55 -33.51 -24.43
N GLN A 6 -142.43 -32.80 -25.15
CA GLN A 6 -142.07 -31.79 -26.14
C GLN A 6 -141.48 -30.53 -25.49
N GLU A 7 -142.01 -30.12 -24.35
CA GLU A 7 -141.48 -29.01 -23.55
C GLU A 7 -140.10 -29.34 -22.96
N SER A 8 -139.92 -30.57 -22.45
CA SER A 8 -138.61 -31.06 -21.97
C SER A 8 -137.56 -31.13 -23.10
N LEU A 9 -137.98 -31.58 -24.29
CA LEU A 9 -137.11 -31.60 -25.47
C LEU A 9 -136.69 -30.18 -25.89
N HIS A 10 -137.63 -29.24 -25.91
CA HIS A 10 -137.34 -27.85 -26.28
C HIS A 10 -136.42 -27.16 -25.25
N THR A 11 -136.64 -27.44 -23.96
CA THR A 11 -135.75 -26.99 -22.88
C THR A 11 -134.34 -27.55 -23.05
N THR A 12 -134.22 -28.85 -23.33
CA THR A 12 -132.93 -29.51 -23.58
C THR A 12 -132.23 -28.94 -24.81
N GLN A 13 -132.97 -28.66 -25.88
CA GLN A 13 -132.45 -28.04 -27.09
C GLN A 13 -131.89 -26.64 -26.82
N ASN A 14 -132.61 -25.82 -26.05
CA ASN A 14 -132.16 -24.47 -25.70
C ASN A 14 -130.90 -24.51 -24.83
N SER A 15 -130.86 -25.37 -23.79
CA SER A 15 -129.67 -25.55 -22.95
C SER A 15 -128.46 -26.07 -23.74
N LEU A 16 -128.69 -26.93 -24.74
CA LEU A 16 -127.63 -27.41 -25.62
C LEU A 16 -127.10 -26.30 -26.54
N SER A 17 -128.01 -25.45 -27.05
CA SER A 17 -127.66 -24.28 -27.86
C SER A 17 -126.84 -23.27 -27.06
N ASP A 18 -127.23 -23.00 -25.82
CA ASP A 18 -126.49 -22.10 -24.92
C ASP A 18 -125.09 -22.67 -24.62
N CYS A 19 -125.00 -23.98 -24.34
CA CYS A 19 -123.71 -24.67 -24.16
C CYS A 19 -122.82 -24.57 -25.40
N PHE A 20 -123.36 -24.75 -26.62
CA PHE A 20 -122.58 -24.57 -27.85
C PHE A 20 -122.10 -23.14 -28.05
N ASN A 21 -122.92 -22.14 -27.70
CA ASN A 21 -122.52 -20.74 -27.75
C ASN A 21 -121.41 -20.43 -26.74
N GLU A 22 -121.51 -20.92 -25.51
CA GLU A 22 -120.46 -20.77 -24.49
C GLU A 22 -119.14 -21.44 -24.94
N VAL A 23 -119.21 -22.66 -25.48
CA VAL A 23 -118.03 -23.36 -26.03
C VAL A 23 -117.40 -22.56 -27.18
N ALA A 24 -118.21 -21.94 -28.05
CA ALA A 24 -117.70 -21.11 -29.14
C ALA A 24 -116.98 -19.85 -28.62
N VAL A 25 -117.54 -19.19 -27.60
CA VAL A 25 -116.91 -18.04 -26.94
C VAL A 25 -115.59 -18.45 -26.28
N VAL A 26 -115.60 -19.52 -25.47
CA VAL A 26 -114.39 -20.03 -24.81
C VAL A 26 -113.32 -20.39 -25.82
N ARG A 27 -113.68 -21.02 -26.94
CA ARG A 27 -112.72 -21.34 -28.01
C ARG A 27 -112.11 -20.07 -28.60
N SER A 28 -112.93 -19.06 -28.91
CA SER A 28 -112.46 -17.76 -29.42
C SER A 28 -111.53 -17.06 -28.44
N ASP A 29 -111.86 -17.07 -27.14
CA ASP A 29 -111.01 -16.49 -26.09
C ASP A 29 -109.68 -17.25 -25.97
N LEU A 30 -109.71 -18.58 -26.08
CA LEU A 30 -108.51 -19.41 -26.04
C LEU A 30 -107.59 -19.15 -27.25
N GLU A 31 -108.16 -19.08 -28.45
CA GLU A 31 -107.44 -18.76 -29.69
C GLU A 31 -106.77 -17.39 -29.59
N ARG A 32 -107.49 -16.39 -29.08
CA ARG A 32 -106.95 -15.04 -28.85
C ARG A 32 -105.83 -15.05 -27.81
N ASN A 33 -106.05 -15.66 -26.66
CA ASN A 33 -105.03 -15.75 -25.60
C ASN A 33 -103.76 -16.48 -26.08
N MET A 34 -103.93 -17.51 -26.90
CA MET A 34 -102.83 -18.23 -27.53
C MET A 34 -102.04 -17.34 -28.50
N ALA A 35 -102.72 -16.56 -29.34
CA ALA A 35 -102.07 -15.62 -30.24
C ALA A 35 -101.31 -14.52 -29.47
N ASP A 36 -101.92 -13.97 -28.41
CA ASP A 36 -101.30 -12.93 -27.57
C ASP A 36 -100.06 -13.46 -26.83
N THR A 37 -100.13 -14.68 -26.29
CA THR A 37 -99.00 -15.32 -25.61
C THR A 37 -97.88 -15.67 -26.59
N GLU A 38 -98.20 -16.16 -27.78
CA GLU A 38 -97.22 -16.43 -28.84
C GLU A 38 -96.49 -15.15 -29.28
N ALA A 39 -97.24 -14.05 -29.48
CA ALA A 39 -96.67 -12.76 -29.85
C ALA A 39 -95.73 -12.21 -28.75
N ARG A 40 -96.13 -12.34 -27.48
CA ARG A 40 -95.28 -11.97 -26.34
C ARG A 40 -94.00 -12.79 -26.30
N LEU A 41 -94.10 -14.12 -26.39
CA LEU A 41 -92.94 -15.01 -26.36
C LEU A 41 -91.98 -14.73 -27.52
N LYS A 42 -92.49 -14.47 -28.73
CA LYS A 42 -91.66 -14.08 -29.89
C LYS A 42 -90.89 -12.79 -29.63
N ASN A 43 -91.53 -11.78 -29.05
CA ASN A 43 -90.88 -10.52 -28.70
C ASN A 43 -89.82 -10.70 -27.61
N ASP A 44 -90.13 -11.45 -26.55
CA ASP A 44 -89.20 -11.75 -25.45
C ASP A 44 -87.97 -12.49 -25.96
N ILE A 45 -88.16 -13.50 -26.83
CA ILE A 45 -87.06 -14.24 -27.46
C ILE A 45 -86.18 -13.29 -28.29
N ARG A 46 -86.78 -12.43 -29.12
CA ARG A 46 -86.04 -11.50 -29.96
C ARG A 46 -85.24 -10.51 -29.13
N GLN A 47 -85.83 -9.97 -28.07
CA GLN A 47 -85.14 -9.09 -27.14
C GLN A 47 -83.98 -9.80 -26.43
N LYS A 48 -84.21 -11.02 -25.92
CA LYS A 48 -83.16 -11.79 -25.23
C LYS A 48 -82.03 -12.20 -26.15
N GLN A 49 -82.31 -12.53 -27.41
CA GLN A 49 -81.29 -12.78 -28.42
C GLN A 49 -80.43 -11.53 -28.66
N GLN A 50 -81.05 -10.36 -28.82
CA GLN A 50 -80.32 -9.11 -28.99
C GLN A 50 -79.42 -8.79 -27.78
N GLU A 51 -79.96 -8.88 -26.56
CA GLU A 51 -79.19 -8.68 -25.32
C GLU A 51 -78.03 -9.67 -25.20
N ALA A 52 -78.22 -10.93 -25.63
CA ALA A 52 -77.18 -11.95 -25.60
C ALA A 52 -76.05 -11.61 -26.59
N PHE A 53 -76.38 -11.22 -27.83
CA PHE A 53 -75.37 -10.84 -28.82
C PHE A 53 -74.58 -9.61 -28.39
N GLU A 54 -75.22 -8.60 -27.81
CA GLU A 54 -74.53 -7.42 -27.28
C GLU A 54 -73.56 -7.78 -26.15
N LYS A 55 -73.98 -8.66 -25.23
CA LYS A 55 -73.10 -9.14 -24.15
C LYS A 55 -71.94 -9.96 -24.69
N ILE A 56 -72.17 -10.81 -25.69
CA ILE A 56 -71.11 -11.59 -26.34
C ILE A 56 -70.08 -10.64 -26.97
N GLY A 57 -70.53 -9.65 -27.75
CA GLY A 57 -69.64 -8.67 -28.37
C GLY A 57 -68.82 -7.87 -27.34
N ALA A 58 -69.43 -7.48 -26.21
CA ALA A 58 -68.73 -6.78 -25.14
C ALA A 58 -67.66 -7.66 -24.45
N VAL A 59 -67.96 -8.95 -24.23
CA VAL A 59 -67.02 -9.90 -23.65
C VAL A 59 -65.84 -10.17 -24.59
N GLU A 60 -66.11 -10.36 -25.88
CA GLU A 60 -65.08 -10.57 -26.90
C GLU A 60 -64.15 -9.36 -27.01
N GLN A 61 -64.69 -8.14 -27.06
CA GLN A 61 -63.91 -6.92 -27.08
C GLN A 61 -63.05 -6.77 -25.81
N GLN A 62 -63.61 -7.08 -24.64
CA GLN A 62 -62.85 -7.05 -23.38
C GLN A 62 -61.73 -8.09 -23.36
N ALA A 63 -61.97 -9.29 -23.88
CA ALA A 63 -60.95 -10.35 -23.98
C ALA A 63 -59.81 -9.92 -24.91
N GLU A 64 -60.13 -9.29 -26.04
CA GLU A 64 -59.14 -8.80 -27.00
C GLU A 64 -58.28 -7.67 -26.42
N LEU A 65 -58.88 -6.71 -25.72
CA LEU A 65 -58.16 -5.65 -25.02
C LEU A 65 -57.22 -6.21 -23.94
N ARG A 66 -57.68 -7.21 -23.17
CA ARG A 66 -56.83 -7.88 -22.16
C ARG A 66 -55.67 -8.64 -22.79
N SER A 67 -55.91 -9.33 -23.91
CA SER A 67 -54.88 -10.05 -24.66
C SER A 67 -53.81 -9.10 -25.22
N ALA A 68 -54.24 -7.98 -25.81
CA ALA A 68 -53.35 -6.94 -26.31
C ALA A 68 -52.51 -6.33 -25.17
N GLU A 69 -53.11 -6.04 -24.02
CA GLU A 69 -52.40 -5.51 -22.86
C GLU A 69 -51.40 -6.52 -22.27
N ALA A 70 -51.76 -7.79 -22.16
CA ALA A 70 -50.87 -8.85 -21.72
C ALA A 70 -49.65 -8.97 -22.65
N SER A 71 -49.88 -8.92 -23.96
CA SER A 71 -48.82 -8.96 -24.98
C SER A 71 -47.88 -7.74 -24.87
N ARG A 72 -48.43 -6.54 -24.65
CA ARG A 72 -47.61 -5.33 -24.42
C ARG A 72 -46.76 -5.46 -23.16
N ARG A 73 -47.32 -5.97 -22.06
CA ARG A 73 -46.57 -6.18 -20.81
C ARG A 73 -45.46 -7.20 -20.98
N LEU A 74 -45.73 -8.29 -21.71
CA LEU A 74 -44.73 -9.31 -22.01
C LEU A 74 -43.58 -8.73 -22.85
N GLY A 75 -43.88 -7.96 -23.89
CA GLY A 75 -42.86 -7.30 -24.71
C GLY A 75 -42.01 -6.30 -23.91
N ALA A 76 -42.62 -5.52 -23.01
CA ALA A 76 -41.89 -4.62 -22.12
C ALA A 76 -40.97 -5.37 -21.14
N LEU A 77 -41.41 -6.54 -20.63
CA LEU A 77 -40.60 -7.41 -19.79
C LEU A 77 -39.40 -7.96 -20.56
N ASP A 78 -39.62 -8.43 -21.80
CA ASP A 78 -38.58 -9.03 -22.64
C ASP A 78 -37.46 -8.02 -22.96
N LEU A 79 -37.82 -6.78 -23.32
CA LEU A 79 -36.84 -5.70 -23.52
C LEU A 79 -36.01 -5.41 -22.27
N ARG A 80 -36.64 -5.42 -21.08
CA ARG A 80 -35.92 -5.23 -19.81
C ARG A 80 -35.00 -6.41 -19.52
N MET A 81 -35.45 -7.64 -19.74
CA MET A 81 -34.61 -8.83 -19.56
C MET A 81 -33.42 -8.83 -20.51
N SER A 82 -33.63 -8.47 -21.77
CA SER A 82 -32.56 -8.33 -22.76
C SER A 82 -31.52 -7.29 -22.32
N GLY A 83 -31.95 -6.13 -21.83
CA GLY A 83 -31.05 -5.11 -21.28
C GLY A 83 -30.26 -5.60 -20.07
N VAL A 84 -30.90 -6.31 -19.13
CA VAL A 84 -30.23 -6.90 -17.97
C VAL A 84 -29.21 -7.96 -18.39
N GLN A 85 -29.55 -8.84 -19.33
CA GLN A 85 -28.63 -9.85 -19.85
C GLN A 85 -27.42 -9.23 -20.54
N GLY A 86 -27.63 -8.16 -21.33
CA GLY A 86 -26.55 -7.38 -21.94
C GLY A 86 -25.59 -6.81 -20.90
N GLY A 87 -26.13 -6.09 -19.90
CA GLY A 87 -25.32 -5.50 -18.83
C GLY A 87 -24.57 -6.53 -17.98
N LEU A 88 -25.19 -7.68 -17.69
CA LEU A 88 -24.52 -8.80 -17.01
C LEU A 88 -23.34 -9.34 -17.82
N GLY A 89 -23.47 -9.43 -19.14
CA GLY A 89 -22.40 -9.85 -20.04
C GLY A 89 -21.22 -8.88 -20.05
N GLU A 90 -21.49 -7.57 -20.04
CA GLU A 90 -20.48 -6.51 -19.94
C GLU A 90 -19.74 -6.57 -18.61
N HIS A 91 -20.46 -6.60 -17.49
CA HIS A 91 -19.85 -6.71 -16.16
C HIS A 91 -18.98 -7.97 -16.02
N LYS A 92 -19.41 -9.09 -16.60
CA LYS A 92 -18.59 -10.32 -16.61
C LYS A 92 -17.26 -10.09 -17.34
N ARG A 93 -17.25 -9.37 -18.46
CA ARG A 93 -16.02 -9.04 -19.19
C ARG A 93 -15.11 -8.11 -18.38
N ASP A 94 -15.68 -7.08 -17.78
CA ASP A 94 -14.92 -6.12 -16.96
C ASP A 94 -14.28 -6.80 -15.75
N ILE A 95 -15.02 -7.69 -15.06
CA ILE A 95 -14.49 -8.48 -13.94
C ILE A 95 -13.30 -9.35 -14.39
N LEU A 96 -13.38 -9.97 -15.57
CA LEU A 96 -12.28 -10.79 -16.09
C LEU A 96 -11.04 -9.93 -16.40
N LYS A 97 -11.24 -8.76 -17.00
CA LYS A 97 -10.16 -7.81 -17.27
C LYS A 97 -9.48 -7.33 -15.98
N LEU A 98 -10.27 -6.95 -14.97
CA LEU A 98 -9.74 -6.55 -13.66
C LEU A 98 -8.98 -7.69 -12.98
N ARG A 99 -9.46 -8.95 -13.09
CA ARG A 99 -8.71 -10.11 -12.58
C ARG A 99 -7.36 -10.26 -13.27
N GLU A 100 -7.29 -10.08 -14.58
CA GLU A 100 -6.04 -10.17 -15.33
C GLU A 100 -5.06 -9.04 -14.93
N GLU A 101 -5.57 -7.81 -14.77
CA GLU A 101 -4.77 -6.68 -14.28
C GLU A 101 -4.23 -6.93 -12.87
N VAL A 102 -5.06 -7.42 -11.94
CA VAL A 102 -4.64 -7.77 -10.58
C VAL A 102 -3.59 -8.88 -10.57
N ASN A 103 -3.77 -9.91 -11.41
CA ASN A 103 -2.78 -10.97 -11.55
C ASN A 103 -1.45 -10.43 -12.07
N GLY A 104 -1.48 -9.55 -13.07
CA GLY A 104 -0.28 -8.88 -13.61
C GLY A 104 0.43 -8.03 -12.55
N LEU A 105 -0.31 -7.29 -11.73
CA LEU A 105 0.25 -6.53 -10.61
C LEU A 105 0.84 -7.43 -9.54
N THR A 106 0.21 -8.56 -9.24
CA THR A 106 0.70 -9.55 -8.26
C THR A 106 2.07 -10.09 -8.69
N VAL A 107 2.23 -10.46 -9.97
CA VAL A 107 3.51 -10.93 -10.52
C VAL A 107 4.58 -9.83 -10.47
N LYS A 108 4.24 -8.59 -10.85
CA LYS A 108 5.16 -7.44 -10.77
C LYS A 108 5.60 -7.16 -9.33
N SER A 109 4.66 -7.21 -8.38
CA SER A 109 4.95 -7.03 -6.96
C SER A 109 5.94 -8.08 -6.44
N ALA A 110 5.73 -9.36 -6.79
CA ALA A 110 6.67 -10.42 -6.43
C ALA A 110 8.07 -10.20 -7.02
N SER A 111 8.18 -9.67 -8.24
CA SER A 111 9.47 -9.30 -8.83
C SER A 111 10.16 -8.18 -8.06
N HIS A 112 9.41 -7.13 -7.69
CA HIS A 112 9.97 -6.02 -6.93
C HIS A 112 10.46 -6.45 -5.53
N GLU A 113 9.76 -7.38 -4.87
CA GLU A 113 10.20 -7.95 -3.59
C GLU A 113 11.60 -8.59 -3.70
N VAL A 114 11.83 -9.35 -4.78
CA VAL A 114 13.14 -9.97 -5.06
C VAL A 114 14.23 -8.91 -5.30
N ASP A 115 13.93 -7.86 -6.04
CA ASP A 115 14.89 -6.80 -6.34
C ASP A 115 15.22 -5.95 -5.10
N ILE A 116 14.22 -5.68 -4.26
CA ILE A 116 14.41 -5.05 -2.95
C ILE A 116 15.34 -5.90 -2.09
N GLN A 117 15.12 -7.22 -2.04
CA GLN A 117 15.97 -8.12 -1.27
C GLN A 117 17.43 -8.11 -1.76
N LYS A 118 17.65 -8.16 -3.08
CA LYS A 118 19.00 -8.05 -3.67
C LYS A 118 19.67 -6.73 -3.32
N ASN A 119 18.94 -5.62 -3.42
CA ASN A 119 19.46 -4.29 -3.09
C ASN A 119 19.80 -4.19 -1.59
N SER A 120 18.96 -4.74 -0.72
CA SER A 120 19.22 -4.82 0.72
C SER A 120 20.52 -5.59 1.02
N ASP A 121 20.71 -6.74 0.39
CA ASP A 121 21.93 -7.54 0.54
C ASP A 121 23.17 -6.80 0.01
N ALA A 122 23.05 -6.06 -1.10
CA ALA A 122 24.12 -5.24 -1.64
C ALA A 122 24.52 -4.10 -0.68
N VAL A 123 23.53 -3.40 -0.11
CA VAL A 123 23.76 -2.35 0.91
C VAL A 123 24.48 -2.93 2.12
N ARG A 124 24.04 -4.09 2.61
CA ARG A 124 24.68 -4.75 3.76
C ARG A 124 26.13 -5.15 3.47
N LYS A 125 26.47 -5.54 2.23
CA LYS A 125 27.85 -5.81 1.81
C LYS A 125 28.67 -4.52 1.77
N MET A 126 28.13 -3.45 1.19
CA MET A 126 28.81 -2.15 1.15
C MET A 126 29.09 -1.60 2.55
N GLU A 127 28.16 -1.75 3.48
CA GLU A 127 28.35 -1.29 4.86
C GLU A 127 29.45 -2.07 5.60
N LYS A 128 29.52 -3.39 5.40
CA LYS A 128 30.63 -4.20 5.93
C LYS A 128 31.97 -3.76 5.34
N GLN A 129 32.03 -3.53 4.03
CA GLN A 129 33.24 -3.07 3.36
C GLN A 129 33.67 -1.71 3.90
N ARG A 130 32.73 -0.76 4.00
CA ARG A 130 32.99 0.58 4.55
C ARG A 130 33.56 0.50 5.97
N ASN A 131 32.98 -0.34 6.83
CA ASN A 131 33.48 -0.48 8.21
C ASN A 131 34.90 -1.09 8.25
N MET A 132 35.22 -2.02 7.35
CA MET A 132 36.56 -2.58 7.22
C MET A 132 37.55 -1.54 6.70
N ASP A 133 37.15 -0.73 5.71
CA ASP A 133 37.98 0.35 5.19
C ASP A 133 38.23 1.43 6.24
N GLU A 134 37.23 1.76 7.06
CA GLU A 134 37.35 2.69 8.19
C GLU A 134 38.33 2.17 9.25
N GLN A 135 38.26 0.88 9.60
CA GLN A 135 39.22 0.24 10.50
C GLN A 135 40.64 0.24 9.92
N ASN A 136 40.78 -0.09 8.63
CA ASN A 136 42.06 -0.08 7.93
C ASN A 136 42.66 1.33 7.90
N TRP A 137 41.85 2.36 7.59
CA TRP A 137 42.29 3.75 7.61
C TRP A 137 42.76 4.18 8.99
N LYS A 138 42.01 3.81 10.04
CA LYS A 138 42.41 4.10 11.43
C LYS A 138 43.75 3.45 11.77
N ALA A 139 43.92 2.16 11.46
CA ALA A 139 45.16 1.44 11.72
C ALA A 139 46.35 2.05 10.96
N GLN A 140 46.15 2.48 9.71
CA GLN A 140 47.18 3.18 8.94
C GLN A 140 47.55 4.53 9.56
N MET A 141 46.55 5.31 10.00
CA MET A 141 46.78 6.58 10.69
C MET A 141 47.52 6.40 12.00
N ASP A 142 47.12 5.42 12.82
CA ASP A 142 47.81 5.07 14.07
C ASP A 142 49.27 4.68 13.80
N ALA A 143 49.55 3.89 12.77
CA ALA A 143 50.91 3.53 12.36
C ALA A 143 51.73 4.74 11.88
N VAL A 144 51.12 5.67 11.14
CA VAL A 144 51.78 6.92 10.72
C VAL A 144 52.10 7.78 11.93
N HIS A 145 51.18 7.90 12.88
CA HIS A 145 51.39 8.62 14.13
C HIS A 145 52.55 8.02 14.93
N ASP A 146 52.59 6.70 15.10
CA ASP A 146 53.68 6.01 15.80
C ASP A 146 55.05 6.23 15.13
N VAL A 147 55.11 6.18 13.81
CA VAL A 147 56.35 6.47 13.06
C VAL A 147 56.77 7.93 13.23
N LEU A 148 55.83 8.88 13.20
CA LEU A 148 56.13 10.29 13.38
C LEU A 148 56.68 10.56 14.79
N ASP A 149 56.05 10.00 15.81
CA ASP A 149 56.47 10.16 17.20
C ASP A 149 57.85 9.53 17.43
N THR A 150 58.05 8.29 17.01
CA THR A 150 59.32 7.58 17.24
C THR A 150 60.46 8.12 16.39
N LYS A 151 60.29 8.25 15.07
CA LYS A 151 61.40 8.53 14.14
C LYS A 151 61.65 10.00 13.89
N VAL A 152 60.65 10.87 14.06
CA VAL A 152 60.79 12.30 13.77
C VAL A 152 60.89 13.13 15.05
N ASN A 153 60.13 12.78 16.09
CA ASN A 153 60.11 13.56 17.32
C ASN A 153 61.12 13.06 18.36
N GLU A 154 61.04 11.79 18.77
CA GLU A 154 61.81 11.28 19.91
C GLU A 154 63.24 10.90 19.55
N LYS A 155 63.44 10.03 18.53
CA LYS A 155 64.77 9.51 18.21
C LYS A 155 65.78 10.61 17.80
N PRO A 156 65.47 11.53 16.89
CA PRO A 156 66.43 12.59 16.52
C PRO A 156 66.75 13.51 17.69
N PHE A 157 65.80 13.69 18.61
CA PHE A 157 65.99 14.49 19.81
C PHE A 157 66.95 13.81 20.79
N GLU A 158 66.78 12.52 21.03
CA GLU A 158 67.72 11.73 21.85
C GLU A 158 69.11 11.64 21.21
N ASP A 159 69.19 11.45 19.89
CA ASP A 159 70.46 11.45 19.16
C ASP A 159 71.17 12.82 19.27
N LEU A 160 70.42 13.93 19.14
CA LEU A 160 70.96 15.28 19.32
C LEU A 160 71.44 15.49 20.76
N LYS A 161 70.66 15.09 21.75
CA LYS A 161 71.03 15.15 23.17
C LYS A 161 72.34 14.40 23.42
N HIS A 162 72.47 13.18 22.87
CA HIS A 162 73.69 12.39 22.96
C HIS A 162 74.89 13.08 22.27
N CYS A 163 74.70 13.63 21.06
CA CYS A 163 75.75 14.36 20.36
C CYS A 163 76.20 15.62 21.11
N VAL A 164 75.27 16.41 21.66
CA VAL A 164 75.57 17.62 22.44
C VAL A 164 76.27 17.27 23.76
N ALA A 165 75.84 16.22 24.45
CA ALA A 165 76.52 15.74 25.65
C ALA A 165 77.96 15.30 25.31
N SER A 166 78.13 14.50 24.25
CA SER A 166 79.44 14.03 23.79
C SER A 166 80.36 15.18 23.37
N LEU A 167 79.82 16.17 22.64
CA LEU A 167 80.57 17.35 22.22
C LEU A 167 81.00 18.19 23.43
N THR A 168 80.09 18.44 24.37
CA THR A 168 80.39 19.17 25.62
C THR A 168 81.52 18.48 26.37
N LYS A 169 81.44 17.15 26.55
CA LYS A 169 82.51 16.34 27.17
C LYS A 169 83.84 16.47 26.43
N GLY A 170 83.83 16.43 25.10
CA GLY A 170 85.02 16.60 24.26
C GLY A 170 85.65 17.99 24.36
N VAL A 171 84.84 19.05 24.34
CA VAL A 171 85.28 20.44 24.49
C VAL A 171 85.91 20.67 25.85
N VAL A 172 85.33 20.13 26.92
CA VAL A 172 85.90 20.21 28.28
C VAL A 172 87.27 19.53 28.33
N LYS A 173 87.38 18.28 27.83
CA LYS A 173 88.66 17.58 27.75
C LYS A 173 89.71 18.35 26.93
N PHE A 174 89.31 18.95 25.81
CA PHE A 174 90.20 19.78 25.01
C PHE A 174 90.68 21.03 25.77
N ALA A 175 89.75 21.75 26.42
CA ALA A 175 90.06 22.94 27.22
C ALA A 175 91.02 22.64 28.39
N GLN A 176 90.89 21.46 29.00
CA GLN A 176 91.83 20.95 30.01
C GLN A 176 93.23 20.70 29.42
N VAL A 177 93.33 20.11 28.23
CA VAL A 177 94.61 19.85 27.55
C VAL A 177 95.33 21.15 27.14
N VAL A 178 94.59 22.14 26.63
CA VAL A 178 95.18 23.43 26.21
C VAL A 178 95.42 24.41 27.38
N GLY A 179 95.16 24.00 28.62
CA GLY A 179 95.50 24.75 29.83
C GLY A 179 94.60 25.95 30.12
N VAL A 180 93.40 26.01 29.51
CA VAL A 180 92.41 27.07 29.75
C VAL A 180 91.65 26.82 31.06
N PHE A 181 91.57 25.55 31.49
CA PHE A 181 91.04 25.11 32.78
C PHE A 181 92.02 24.11 33.43
N PRO A 182 91.94 23.88 34.75
CA PRO A 182 92.73 22.85 35.41
C PRO A 182 92.42 21.48 34.80
N GLY A 183 93.37 20.93 34.04
CA GLY A 183 93.31 19.55 33.57
C GLY A 183 93.82 18.58 34.63
N PRO A 184 93.64 17.25 34.42
CA PRO A 184 94.21 16.25 35.30
C PRO A 184 95.71 16.50 35.45
N LYS A 185 96.17 16.66 36.69
CA LYS A 185 97.60 16.72 36.97
C LYS A 185 98.16 15.32 36.73
N PHE A 186 98.88 15.14 35.63
CA PHE A 186 99.74 13.99 35.44
C PHE A 186 101.02 14.23 36.25
N ASP A 187 100.92 14.16 37.57
CA ASP A 187 102.10 13.98 38.41
C ASP A 187 102.46 12.50 38.36
N ASP A 188 103.60 12.16 37.75
CA ASP A 188 104.24 10.83 37.84
C ASP A 188 104.81 10.55 39.26
N ALA A 189 104.37 11.31 40.26
CA ALA A 189 104.75 11.16 41.65
C ALA A 189 103.60 10.51 42.42
N GLU A 190 103.84 9.30 42.92
CA GLU A 190 102.96 8.58 43.85
C GLU A 190 102.47 9.54 44.96
N GLY A 191 101.15 9.76 45.04
CA GLY A 191 100.51 10.25 46.26
C GLY A 191 99.88 11.66 46.25
N ALA A 192 99.20 12.08 45.18
CA ALA A 192 98.32 13.25 45.24
C ALA A 192 96.84 12.85 45.07
N ASP A 193 96.03 13.26 46.05
CA ASP A 193 94.60 12.97 46.23
C ASP A 193 93.77 13.30 44.97
N HIS A 194 93.12 12.28 44.38
CA HIS A 194 92.38 12.37 43.11
C HIS A 194 90.95 12.95 43.28
N GLY A 195 90.56 13.38 44.48
CA GLY A 195 89.18 13.76 44.79
C GLY A 195 88.72 15.14 44.35
N GLU A 196 89.61 16.11 44.10
CA GLU A 196 89.20 17.51 43.91
C GLU A 196 88.93 17.88 42.43
N ALA A 197 89.54 17.18 41.48
CA ALA A 197 89.30 17.38 40.03
C ALA A 197 87.97 16.78 39.53
N ASP A 198 87.40 15.81 40.26
CA ASP A 198 86.10 15.20 39.96
C ASP A 198 84.91 16.07 40.39
N VAL A 199 85.11 17.02 41.32
CA VAL A 199 84.02 17.87 41.85
C VAL A 199 83.58 18.96 40.87
N GLU A 200 84.49 19.50 40.06
CA GLU A 200 84.11 20.42 38.97
C GLU A 200 83.52 19.67 37.76
N LEU A 201 83.87 18.40 37.52
CA LEU A 201 83.24 17.60 36.46
C LEU A 201 81.72 17.48 36.67
N LEU A 202 81.28 17.34 37.92
CA LEU A 202 79.87 17.22 38.30
C LEU A 202 79.05 18.50 38.03
N GLY A 203 79.62 19.68 38.23
CA GLY A 203 78.90 20.96 38.01
C GLY A 203 78.63 21.27 36.54
N TRP A 204 79.53 20.86 35.64
CA TRP A 204 79.36 21.04 34.20
C TRP A 204 78.49 19.94 33.56
N GLU A 205 78.55 18.71 34.07
CA GLU A 205 77.58 17.67 33.72
C GLU A 205 76.16 18.09 34.14
N GLU A 206 75.99 18.65 35.34
CA GLU A 206 74.70 19.21 35.79
C GLU A 206 74.25 20.39 34.90
N CYS A 207 75.17 21.27 34.47
CA CYS A 207 74.84 22.37 33.54
C CYS A 207 74.43 21.85 32.15
N ALA A 208 75.09 20.82 31.63
CA ALA A 208 74.76 20.16 30.37
C ALA A 208 73.42 19.41 30.45
N GLU A 209 73.14 18.73 31.56
CA GLU A 209 71.84 18.11 31.83
C GLU A 209 70.72 19.16 31.95
N ASN A 210 70.98 20.29 32.62
CA ASN A 210 70.00 21.36 32.78
C ASN A 210 69.71 22.08 31.44
N MET A 211 70.72 22.25 30.57
CA MET A 211 70.52 22.67 29.18
C MET A 211 69.74 21.63 28.37
N SER A 212 70.06 20.35 28.53
CA SER A 212 69.33 19.27 27.86
C SER A 212 67.85 19.26 28.26
N PHE A 213 67.53 19.44 29.54
CA PHE A 213 66.16 19.55 30.04
C PHE A 213 65.44 20.77 29.48
N ARG A 214 66.11 21.93 29.41
CA ARG A 214 65.56 23.15 28.80
C ARG A 214 65.30 22.98 27.29
N VAL A 215 66.20 22.30 26.59
CA VAL A 215 66.07 21.98 25.17
C VAL A 215 64.93 20.99 24.95
N ASP A 216 64.77 19.96 25.80
CA ASP A 216 63.63 19.02 25.74
C ASP A 216 62.30 19.72 25.97
N LYS A 217 62.21 20.55 27.00
CA LYS A 217 61.01 21.34 27.29
C LYS A 217 60.65 22.27 26.12
N ALA A 218 61.63 22.99 25.56
CA ALA A 218 61.41 23.86 24.41
C ALA A 218 61.05 23.09 23.13
N TRP A 219 61.65 21.92 22.91
CA TRP A 219 61.37 21.04 21.78
C TRP A 219 59.96 20.45 21.85
N ARG A 220 59.56 19.86 22.99
CA ARG A 220 58.19 19.35 23.22
C ARG A 220 57.15 20.44 23.05
N GLN A 221 57.39 21.64 23.57
CA GLN A 221 56.50 22.80 23.40
C GLN A 221 56.36 23.20 21.92
N ARG A 222 57.45 23.14 21.14
CA ARG A 222 57.45 23.53 19.72
C ARG A 222 56.84 22.44 18.82
N CYS A 223 57.11 21.16 19.09
CA CYS A 223 56.53 20.03 18.36
C CYS A 223 55.03 19.88 18.64
N SER A 224 54.58 20.09 19.88
CA SER A 224 53.15 20.15 20.26
C SER A 224 52.36 21.22 19.48
N GLN A 225 53.01 22.29 19.02
CA GLN A 225 52.35 23.39 18.32
C GLN A 225 52.48 23.34 16.79
N ARG A 226 53.41 22.55 16.24
CA ARG A 226 53.81 22.72 14.83
C ARG A 226 52.86 22.05 13.83
N PHE A 227 52.16 20.97 14.20
CA PHE A 227 51.14 20.36 13.36
C PHE A 227 49.98 19.83 14.21
N ARG A 228 48.83 20.51 14.15
CA ARG A 228 47.63 20.12 14.92
C ARG A 228 46.85 19.00 14.21
N ASN A 229 47.01 18.86 12.90
CA ASN A 229 46.51 17.75 12.09
C ASN A 229 47.40 17.52 10.83
N ILE A 230 47.17 16.41 10.13
CA ILE A 230 47.89 16.07 8.88
C ILE A 230 47.60 17.06 7.73
N LEU A 231 46.42 17.71 7.72
CA LEU A 231 46.06 18.71 6.71
C LEU A 231 46.97 19.95 6.79
N ASP A 232 47.34 20.40 7.99
CA ASP A 232 48.29 21.50 8.22
C ASP A 232 49.69 21.18 7.71
N MET A 233 50.02 19.89 7.60
CA MET A 233 51.32 19.41 7.13
C MET A 233 51.36 19.31 5.59
N ILE A 234 50.25 18.91 4.96
CA ILE A 234 50.12 18.82 3.48
C ILE A 234 49.97 20.21 2.85
N ALA A 235 49.28 21.15 3.50
CA ALA A 235 49.04 22.51 3.00
C ALA A 235 50.32 23.38 2.88
N LYS A 236 51.49 22.87 3.28
CA LYS A 236 52.78 23.58 3.20
C LYS A 236 53.73 23.04 2.11
N LYS A 237 53.25 22.14 1.24
CA LYS A 237 53.90 21.86 -0.05
C LYS A 237 53.40 22.84 -1.12
#